data_AF-A0A2G9UBJ6-F1
#
_entry.id   AF-A0A2G9UBJ6-F1
#
_cell.length_a   1.000
_cell.length_b   1.000
_cell.length_c   1.000
_cell.angle_alpha   90.00
_cell.angle_beta   90.00
_cell.angle_gamma   90.00
#
_symmetry.space_group_name_H-M   'P 1'
#
loop_
_entity.id
_entity.type
_entity.pdbx_description
1 polymer ?
#
loop_
_entity_poly.entity_id
_entity_poly.type
_entity_poly.pdbx_seq_one_letter_code
_entity_poly.pdbx_strand_id
1 'polypeptide(L)'
;MWGHYEQFLGKSWDCDLEKKAQEEISSCILSRHSNLSLNTLRLRYIKREENAVLRDVMWAWMSAPLRHGVVTAPNRFHYGIEPLANVANWRTRKIGCSYKACGADSQTMLIACVYDAE
;
A
#
# COMPACT_ATOMS: atom_id res chain seq x y z
N MET A 1 2.37 22.76 -19.50
CA MET A 1 2.07 22.60 -18.07
C MET A 1 2.22 21.13 -17.71
N TRP A 2 3.46 20.60 -17.74
CA TRP A 2 3.75 19.16 -17.60
C TRP A 2 4.80 18.86 -16.51
N GLY A 3 5.11 19.82 -15.63
CA GLY A 3 6.19 19.71 -14.65
C GLY A 3 5.85 19.04 -13.32
N HIS A 4 4.57 18.68 -13.07
CA HIS A 4 4.14 18.11 -11.78
C HIS A 4 4.02 16.58 -11.77
N TYR A 5 4.04 15.90 -12.92
CA TYR A 5 3.93 14.44 -12.98
C TYR A 5 5.28 13.72 -12.83
N GLU A 6 6.41 14.41 -13.06
CA GLU A 6 7.76 13.83 -12.90
C GLU A 6 8.15 13.56 -11.44
N GLN A 7 7.45 14.16 -10.46
CA GLN A 7 7.73 13.95 -9.03
C GLN A 7 7.08 12.69 -8.44
N PHE A 8 6.22 11.99 -9.19
CA PHE A 8 5.52 10.80 -8.70
C PHE A 8 6.42 9.54 -8.64
N LEU A 9 7.59 9.56 -9.29
CA LEU A 9 8.47 8.41 -9.48
C LEU A 9 9.72 8.37 -8.57
N GLY A 10 9.85 9.31 -7.62
CA GLY A 10 11.09 9.51 -6.85
C GLY A 10 11.17 8.80 -5.50
N LYS A 11 10.40 7.73 -5.25
CA LYS A 11 10.46 7.00 -3.96
C LYS A 11 11.57 5.96 -3.98
N SER A 12 12.46 5.99 -2.99
CA SER A 12 13.49 4.97 -2.80
C SER A 12 13.01 3.87 -1.86
N TRP A 13 13.51 2.65 -2.06
CA TRP A 13 13.30 1.56 -1.11
C TRP A 13 14.03 1.84 0.21
N ASP A 14 13.40 1.51 1.34
CA ASP A 14 13.99 1.62 2.67
C ASP A 14 13.75 0.32 3.46
N CYS A 15 14.85 -0.35 3.83
CA CYS A 15 14.82 -1.64 4.51
C CYS A 15 14.25 -1.56 5.94
N ASP A 16 14.34 -0.42 6.62
CA ASP A 16 13.75 -0.25 7.95
C ASP A 16 12.22 -0.14 7.84
N LEU A 17 11.71 0.52 6.80
CA LEU A 17 10.28 0.54 6.50
C LEU A 17 9.78 -0.84 6.07
N GLU A 18 10.57 -1.60 5.32
CA GLU A 18 10.26 -2.98 4.94
C GLU A 18 10.12 -3.87 6.18
N LYS A 19 11.06 -3.73 7.13
CA LYS A 19 11.00 -4.47 8.40
C LYS A 19 9.75 -4.11 9.21
N LYS A 20 9.38 -2.82 9.30
CA LYS A 20 8.11 -2.40 9.93
C LYS A 20 6.90 -3.01 9.24
N ALA A 21 6.88 -3.03 7.90
CA ALA A 21 5.82 -3.68 7.14
C ALA A 21 5.73 -5.18 7.43
N GLN A 22 6.87 -5.85 7.56
CA GLN A 22 6.95 -7.27 7.94
C GLN A 22 6.40 -7.52 9.34
N GLU A 23 6.73 -6.65 10.31
CA GLU A 23 6.25 -6.72 11.69
C GLU A 23 4.72 -6.56 11.77
N GLU A 24 4.15 -5.59 11.05
CA GLU A 24 2.69 -5.33 11.00
C GLU A 24 1.86 -6.53 10.55
N ILE A 25 2.39 -7.36 9.64
CA ILE A 25 1.68 -8.55 9.12
C ILE A 25 2.14 -9.86 9.75
N SER A 26 3.09 -9.80 10.68
CA SER A 26 3.76 -10.99 11.24
C SER A 26 2.79 -11.94 11.95
N SER A 27 1.73 -11.43 12.57
CA SER A 27 0.73 -12.22 13.30
C SER A 27 -0.35 -12.84 12.40
N CYS A 28 -0.34 -12.52 11.10
CA CYS A 28 -1.45 -12.81 10.19
C CYS A 28 -2.81 -12.18 10.56
N ILE A 29 -2.80 -11.18 11.45
CA ILE A 29 -3.97 -10.39 11.85
C ILE A 29 -3.67 -8.93 11.51
N LEU A 30 -4.52 -8.29 10.71
CA LEU A 30 -4.37 -6.87 10.40
C LEU A 30 -4.84 -6.06 11.62
N SER A 31 -3.92 -5.30 12.22
CA SER A 31 -4.28 -4.34 13.25
C SER A 31 -5.20 -3.26 12.68
N ARG A 32 -6.19 -2.83 13.47
CA ARG A 32 -7.02 -1.67 13.12
C ARG A 32 -6.34 -0.34 13.44
N HIS A 33 -5.27 -0.38 14.22
CA HIS A 33 -4.54 0.79 14.69
C HIS A 33 -3.05 0.57 14.45
N SER A 34 -2.49 1.38 13.55
CA SER A 34 -1.05 1.55 13.40
C SER A 34 -0.75 3.04 13.49
N ASN A 35 0.36 3.39 14.11
CA ASN A 35 0.89 4.76 14.11
C ASN A 35 1.73 5.06 12.86
N LEU A 36 1.77 4.13 11.91
CA LEU A 36 2.50 4.24 10.66
C LEU A 36 1.56 4.72 9.54
N SER A 37 2.11 5.47 8.58
CA SER A 37 1.49 5.60 7.27
C SER A 37 1.58 4.26 6.56
N LEU A 38 0.46 3.55 6.48
CA LEU A 38 0.41 2.14 6.13
C LEU A 38 -0.70 1.87 5.11
N ASN A 39 -0.38 1.11 4.07
CA ASN A 39 -1.38 0.41 3.28
C ASN A 39 -1.30 -1.07 3.58
N THR A 40 -2.45 -1.71 3.84
CA THR A 40 -2.55 -3.17 3.91
C THR A 40 -3.53 -3.71 2.88
N LEU A 41 -3.32 -4.95 2.47
CA LEU A 41 -4.25 -5.68 1.64
C LEU A 41 -4.25 -7.16 2.01
N ARG A 42 -5.45 -7.73 2.06
CA ARG A 42 -5.66 -9.18 2.18
C ARG A 42 -6.15 -9.70 0.84
N LEU A 43 -5.36 -10.58 0.23
CA LEU A 43 -5.73 -11.26 -1.01
C LEU A 43 -5.90 -12.75 -0.75
N ARG A 44 -6.88 -13.35 -1.44
CA ARG A 44 -6.91 -14.82 -1.55
C ARG A 44 -5.80 -15.21 -2.53
N TYR A 45 -4.80 -15.92 -2.03
CA TYR A 45 -3.70 -16.43 -2.83
C TYR A 45 -4.23 -17.49 -3.79
N ILE A 46 -4.32 -17.10 -5.05
CA ILE A 46 -4.40 -18.00 -6.19
C ILE A 46 -2.97 -18.06 -6.70
N LYS A 47 -2.41 -19.27 -6.88
CA LYS A 47 -1.04 -19.43 -7.40
C LYS A 47 -0.90 -18.60 -8.68
N ARG A 48 -0.19 -17.48 -8.58
CA ARG A 48 -0.01 -16.46 -9.62
C ARG A 48 1.45 -16.03 -9.56
N GLU A 49 1.96 -15.56 -10.69
CA GLU A 49 3.29 -14.95 -10.69
C GLU A 49 3.32 -13.71 -9.79
N GLU A 50 4.43 -13.53 -9.08
CA GLU A 50 4.64 -12.45 -8.11
C GLU A 50 4.31 -11.07 -8.70
N ASN A 51 4.79 -10.82 -9.92
CA ASN A 51 4.52 -9.58 -10.65
C ASN A 51 3.03 -9.32 -10.91
N ALA A 52 2.22 -10.37 -11.09
CA ALA A 52 0.77 -10.20 -11.23
C ALA A 52 0.13 -9.77 -9.91
N VAL A 53 0.58 -10.33 -8.79
CA VAL A 53 0.05 -9.96 -7.49
C VAL A 53 0.43 -8.53 -7.11
N LEU A 54 1.67 -8.11 -7.37
CA LEU A 54 2.11 -6.74 -7.12
C LEU A 54 1.30 -5.72 -7.94
N ARG A 55 0.97 -6.03 -9.21
CA ARG A 55 0.08 -5.19 -10.01
C ARG A 55 -1.32 -5.11 -9.42
N ASP A 56 -1.89 -6.23 -8.99
CA ASP A 56 -3.22 -6.28 -8.37
C ASP A 56 -3.26 -5.45 -7.07
N VAL A 57 -2.21 -5.53 -6.25
CA VAL A 57 -2.05 -4.74 -5.01
C VAL A 57 -2.02 -3.24 -5.32
N MET A 58 -1.16 -2.82 -6.23
CA MET A 58 -1.03 -1.41 -6.60
C MET A 58 -2.32 -0.88 -7.21
N TRP A 59 -2.97 -1.65 -8.10
CA TRP A 59 -4.26 -1.30 -8.65
C TRP A 59 -5.32 -1.16 -7.56
N ALA A 60 -5.37 -2.07 -6.59
CA ALA A 60 -6.32 -2.00 -5.49
C ALA A 60 -6.16 -0.69 -4.68
N TRP A 61 -4.94 -0.22 -4.43
CA TRP A 61 -4.73 1.04 -3.71
C TRP A 61 -5.04 2.26 -4.57
N MET A 62 -4.57 2.29 -5.82
CA MET A 62 -4.79 3.43 -6.72
C MET A 62 -6.27 3.63 -7.10
N SER A 63 -7.03 2.54 -7.21
CA SER A 63 -8.46 2.57 -7.56
C SER A 63 -9.39 2.86 -6.38
N ALA A 64 -8.85 3.15 -5.18
CA ALA A 64 -9.67 3.48 -4.00
C ALA A 64 -10.73 4.59 -4.25
N PRO A 65 -10.41 5.71 -4.95
CA PRO A 65 -11.41 6.74 -5.21
C PRO A 65 -12.61 6.25 -6.02
N LEU A 66 -12.38 5.33 -6.97
CA LEU A 66 -13.45 4.75 -7.79
C LEU A 66 -14.42 3.94 -6.94
N ARG A 67 -13.91 3.21 -5.95
CA ARG A 67 -14.75 2.43 -5.02
C ARG A 67 -15.57 3.31 -4.08
N HIS A 68 -15.03 4.47 -3.72
CA HIS A 68 -15.65 5.37 -2.74
C HIS A 68 -16.40 6.56 -3.37
N GLY A 69 -16.52 6.61 -4.69
CA GLY A 69 -17.25 7.68 -5.40
C GLY A 69 -16.61 9.06 -5.27
N VAL A 70 -15.32 9.13 -4.92
CA VAL A 70 -14.58 10.40 -4.77
C VAL A 70 -14.01 10.79 -6.14
N VAL A 71 -14.83 11.44 -6.96
CA VAL A 71 -14.49 11.76 -8.36
C VAL A 71 -14.00 13.21 -8.52
N THR A 72 -14.33 14.12 -7.60
CA THR A 72 -14.26 15.57 -7.83
C THR A 72 -13.07 16.30 -7.20
N ALA A 73 -12.29 15.67 -6.30
CA ALA A 73 -11.09 16.28 -5.71
C ALA A 73 -10.07 15.23 -5.19
N PRO A 74 -9.41 14.45 -6.08
CA PRO A 74 -8.48 13.39 -5.66
C PRO A 74 -7.21 13.91 -4.97
N ASN A 75 -6.97 15.23 -4.99
CA ASN A 75 -5.84 15.89 -4.34
C ASN A 75 -6.14 16.39 -2.92
N ARG A 76 -7.35 16.19 -2.40
CA ARG A 76 -7.69 16.48 -1.00
C ARG A 76 -7.89 15.17 -0.26
N PHE A 77 -7.24 15.03 0.91
CA PHE A 77 -7.33 13.81 1.69
C PHE A 77 -8.77 13.53 2.13
N HIS A 78 -9.17 12.27 2.01
CA HIS A 78 -10.40 11.70 2.53
C HIS A 78 -10.11 10.26 2.93
N TYR A 79 -10.66 9.77 4.05
CA TYR A 79 -10.35 8.44 4.58
C TYR A 79 -10.61 7.31 3.55
N GLY A 80 -11.67 7.44 2.74
CA GLY A 80 -11.98 6.48 1.66
C GLY A 80 -10.95 6.45 0.51
N ILE A 81 -10.02 7.39 0.45
CA ILE A 81 -8.92 7.39 -0.53
C ILE A 81 -7.55 7.28 0.13
N GLU A 82 -7.48 7.00 1.43
CA GLU A 82 -6.22 6.87 2.17
C GLU A 82 -5.19 5.98 1.47
N PRO A 83 -5.56 4.82 0.89
CA PRO A 83 -4.59 4.01 0.16
C PRO A 83 -3.95 4.72 -1.04
N LEU A 84 -4.74 5.48 -1.79
CA LEU A 84 -4.22 6.32 -2.88
C LEU A 84 -3.40 7.48 -2.30
N ALA A 85 -3.88 8.14 -1.24
CA ALA A 85 -3.21 9.29 -0.65
C ALA A 85 -1.80 8.92 -0.16
N ASN A 86 -1.62 7.76 0.47
CA ASN A 86 -0.31 7.27 0.89
C ASN A 86 0.65 7.05 -0.30
N VAL A 87 0.17 6.42 -1.38
CA VAL A 87 0.96 6.20 -2.60
C VAL A 87 1.30 7.53 -3.29
N ALA A 88 0.32 8.43 -3.36
CA ALA A 88 0.38 9.69 -4.10
C ALA A 88 0.94 10.86 -3.29
N ASN A 89 1.28 10.66 -2.02
CA ASN A 89 1.85 11.71 -1.20
C ASN A 89 3.21 12.11 -1.79
N TRP A 90 3.31 13.38 -2.18
CA TRP A 90 4.51 13.97 -2.79
C TRP A 90 5.61 14.25 -1.77
N ARG A 91 5.27 14.30 -0.48
CA ARG A 91 6.21 14.48 0.63
C ARG A 91 6.93 13.18 0.97
N THR A 92 6.25 12.05 0.81
CA THR A 92 6.82 10.71 1.01
C THR A 92 7.92 10.41 -0.01
N ARG A 93 9.11 10.08 0.49
CA ARG A 93 10.29 9.76 -0.32
C ARG A 93 10.73 8.31 -0.17
N LYS A 94 10.25 7.61 0.86
CA LYS A 94 10.66 6.25 1.15
C LYS A 94 9.45 5.33 1.29
N ILE A 95 9.66 4.10 0.87
CA ILE A 95 8.68 3.03 0.99
C ILE A 95 9.39 1.73 1.33
N GLY A 96 8.75 0.91 2.16
CA GLY A 96 9.14 -0.48 2.36
C GLY A 96 7.90 -1.35 2.45
N CYS A 97 7.91 -2.47 1.75
CA CYS A 97 6.76 -3.36 1.65
C CYS A 97 7.15 -4.80 1.98
N SER A 98 6.23 -5.54 2.59
CA SER A 98 6.39 -6.96 2.88
C SER A 98 5.09 -7.71 2.59
N TYR A 99 5.21 -9.01 2.33
CA TYR A 99 4.07 -9.91 2.22
C TYR A 99 4.26 -11.16 3.08
N LYS A 100 3.16 -11.79 3.49
CA LYS A 100 3.15 -13.03 4.26
C LYS A 100 1.98 -13.91 3.86
N ALA A 101 2.27 -15.17 3.57
CA ALA A 101 1.24 -16.20 3.43
C ALA A 101 0.67 -16.58 4.81
N CYS A 102 -0.66 -16.68 4.89
CA CYS A 102 -1.42 -16.86 6.12
C CYS A 102 -2.51 -17.93 5.93
N GLY A 103 -2.85 -18.62 7.02
CA GLY A 103 -3.82 -19.72 7.05
C GLY A 103 -3.18 -21.10 6.83
N ALA A 104 -3.91 -22.16 7.18
CA ALA A 104 -3.42 -23.55 7.14
C ALA A 104 -2.92 -23.95 5.75
N ASP A 105 -3.61 -23.49 4.70
CA ASP A 105 -3.30 -23.85 3.31
C ASP A 105 -2.48 -22.76 2.58
N SER A 106 -2.00 -21.73 3.28
CA SER A 106 -1.32 -20.57 2.67
C SER A 106 -2.12 -19.87 1.56
N GLN A 107 -3.45 -20.04 1.56
CA GLN A 107 -4.36 -19.47 0.56
C GLN A 107 -4.72 -18.00 0.82
N THR A 108 -4.20 -17.39 1.88
CA THR A 108 -4.33 -15.95 2.11
C THR A 108 -2.95 -15.34 2.03
N MET A 109 -2.80 -14.23 1.31
CA MET A 109 -1.61 -13.39 1.40
C MET A 109 -1.99 -12.05 2.02
N LEU A 110 -1.25 -11.66 3.06
CA LEU A 110 -1.28 -10.30 3.59
C LEU A 110 -0.11 -9.53 2.99
N ILE A 111 -0.38 -8.30 2.60
CA ILE A 111 0.60 -7.36 2.05
C ILE A 111 0.51 -6.09 2.89
N ALA A 112 1.66 -5.53 3.25
CA ALA A 112 1.79 -4.24 3.88
C ALA A 112 2.84 -3.39 3.16
N CYS A 113 2.58 -2.10 3.01
CA CYS A 113 3.55 -1.09 2.62
C CYS A 113 3.53 0.05 3.62
N VAL A 114 4.68 0.34 4.21
CA VAL A 114 4.91 1.46 5.11
C VAL A 114 5.61 2.56 4.36
N TYR A 115 5.14 3.79 4.57
CA TYR A 115 5.64 5.01 3.97
C TYR A 115 6.34 5.85 5.05
N ASP A 116 7.38 6.59 4.68
CA ASP A 116 7.92 7.58 5.61
C ASP A 116 6.87 8.65 5.91
N ALA A 117 6.70 8.92 7.21
CA ALA A 117 6.12 10.16 7.68
C ALA A 117 7.23 11.22 7.61
N GLU A 118 6.87 12.45 7.23
CA GLU A 118 7.79 13.59 7.27
C GLU A 118 8.52 13.73 8.60
#